data_AF-A0A1F2QIK5-F1
#
_entry.id   AF-A0A1F2QIK5-F1
#
_cell.length_a   1.000
_cell.length_b   1.000
_cell.length_c   1.000
_cell.angle_alpha   90.00
_cell.angle_beta   90.00
_cell.angle_gamma   90.00
#
_symmetry.space_group_name_H-M   'P 1'
#
loop_
_entity.id
_entity.type
_entity.pdbx_description
1 polymer ?
#
loop_
_entity_poly.entity_id
_entity_poly.type
_entity_poly.pdbx_seq_one_letter_code
_entity_poly.pdbx_strand_id
1 'polypeptide(L)'
;MMVLRRGEQGQTLLLLLIIAAILVPLGTGFVSSMFLQQRLATERYRAGAALYLAEAGIEKTLSYLEGEAPDGSRDASWRPRGYSEELRAGALRGRFIVDVADDREGRVSIVSWGEVGRSRRGIRSVAKIAPGALDYALFAGGLLAIEGDQALLSLEEVRDRCVPGIMVASNTEIWFRTPGSQVKFLPCGQNQPVLRVGLPDPLRLTVGDTHGAARFLGLRTFGVHAGDLEVVTIAAEMLPVLDGQALRGRAKRNEANAALNHAAGEAADRPQLRDKRDSLYTAEEFGLVMRHLRGKSAFMLGPVYVTGRTIVPADVLLTIADGFLAAEGGLTVEAGGRLTVRHGLNARLLPGVVTVGAGAPLIVGEGASVDVEGVVFAGGLVDLREASSLHIQGAVIAAAPEFSLRANNATLSIRYNPIAPGTVGLLARGGRRRIFSLTWHEVR
;
A
#
# COMPACT_ATOMS: atom_id res chain seq x y z
N MET A 1 -29.60 -92.46 -24.37
CA MET A 1 -29.72 -92.62 -22.90
C MET A 1 -28.34 -92.40 -22.31
N MET A 2 -28.03 -91.15 -21.96
CA MET A 2 -26.70 -90.73 -21.51
C MET A 2 -26.67 -90.84 -19.99
N VAL A 3 -26.01 -91.89 -19.48
CA VAL A 3 -25.86 -92.13 -18.04
C VAL A 3 -24.79 -91.16 -17.52
N LEU A 4 -25.25 -90.01 -17.01
CA LEU A 4 -24.42 -89.10 -16.23
C LEU A 4 -23.95 -89.86 -14.96
N ARG A 5 -22.65 -90.08 -14.85
CA ARG A 5 -22.00 -90.70 -13.69
C ARG A 5 -22.27 -89.86 -12.45
N ARG A 6 -22.93 -90.44 -11.45
CA ARG A 6 -23.27 -89.84 -10.13
C ARG A 6 -22.06 -89.23 -9.36
N GLY A 7 -20.83 -89.57 -9.74
CA GLY A 7 -19.61 -89.02 -9.13
C GLY A 7 -19.19 -87.62 -9.63
N GLU A 8 -19.55 -87.25 -10.87
CA GLU A 8 -19.16 -85.94 -11.45
C GLU A 8 -20.08 -84.79 -10.98
N GLN A 9 -21.33 -85.09 -10.60
CA GLN A 9 -22.27 -84.10 -10.08
C GLN A 9 -21.88 -83.53 -8.71
N GLY A 10 -21.18 -84.32 -7.87
CA GLY A 10 -20.72 -83.87 -6.55
C GLY A 10 -19.54 -82.89 -6.61
N GLN A 11 -18.63 -83.07 -7.57
CA GLN A 11 -17.47 -82.18 -7.75
C GLN A 11 -17.87 -80.80 -8.27
N THR A 12 -18.81 -80.72 -9.21
CA THR A 12 -19.31 -79.43 -9.74
C THR A 12 -19.98 -78.59 -8.66
N LEU A 13 -20.75 -79.21 -7.76
CA LEU A 13 -21.38 -78.52 -6.63
C LEU A 13 -20.33 -77.95 -5.67
N LEU A 14 -19.29 -78.72 -5.35
CA LEU A 14 -18.23 -78.31 -4.43
C LEU A 14 -17.41 -77.15 -5.01
N LEU A 15 -17.10 -77.19 -6.31
CA LEU A 15 -16.45 -76.09 -7.02
C LEU A 15 -17.31 -74.81 -6.99
N LEU A 16 -18.60 -74.93 -7.27
CA LEU A 16 -19.55 -73.82 -7.20
C LEU A 16 -19.61 -73.22 -5.79
N LEU A 17 -19.57 -74.05 -4.75
CA LEU A 17 -19.63 -73.61 -3.37
C LEU A 17 -18.34 -72.92 -2.92
N ILE A 18 -17.17 -73.41 -3.37
CA ILE A 18 -15.87 -72.74 -3.15
C ILE A 18 -15.85 -71.39 -3.86
N ILE A 19 -16.27 -71.34 -5.14
CA ILE A 19 -16.35 -70.09 -5.90
C ILE A 19 -17.30 -69.12 -5.21
N ALA A 20 -18.49 -69.57 -4.79
CA ALA A 20 -19.46 -68.74 -4.07
C ALA A 20 -18.89 -68.23 -2.72
N ALA A 21 -18.21 -69.09 -1.96
CA ALA A 21 -17.59 -68.73 -0.68
C ALA A 21 -16.47 -67.68 -0.83
N ILE A 22 -15.77 -67.66 -1.97
CA ILE A 22 -14.76 -66.63 -2.30
C ILE A 22 -15.41 -65.35 -2.84
N LEU A 23 -16.46 -65.47 -3.67
CA LEU A 23 -17.12 -64.32 -4.27
C LEU A 23 -17.88 -63.45 -3.26
N VAL A 24 -18.48 -64.04 -2.22
CA VAL A 24 -19.21 -63.29 -1.19
C VAL A 24 -18.32 -62.25 -0.48
N PRO A 25 -17.18 -62.60 0.14
CA PRO A 25 -16.32 -61.62 0.82
C PRO A 25 -15.70 -60.60 -0.14
N LEU A 26 -15.39 -60.99 -1.38
CA LEU A 26 -14.93 -60.05 -2.41
C LEU A 26 -16.01 -59.03 -2.76
N GLY A 27 -17.25 -59.48 -2.95
CA GLY A 27 -18.40 -58.60 -3.20
C GLY A 27 -18.67 -57.65 -2.05
N THR A 28 -18.67 -58.15 -0.81
CA THR A 28 -18.82 -57.31 0.40
C THR A 28 -17.67 -56.30 0.54
N GLY A 29 -16.43 -56.72 0.28
CA GLY A 29 -15.26 -55.85 0.32
C GLY A 29 -15.33 -54.73 -0.72
N PHE A 30 -15.75 -55.04 -1.95
CA PHE A 30 -15.94 -54.06 -3.00
C PHE A 30 -17.00 -53.01 -2.65
N VAL A 31 -18.18 -53.45 -2.19
CA VAL A 31 -19.27 -52.55 -1.78
C VAL A 31 -18.84 -51.66 -0.61
N SER A 32 -18.15 -52.23 0.38
CA SER A 32 -17.61 -51.46 1.52
C SER A 32 -16.61 -50.40 1.09
N SER A 33 -15.69 -50.75 0.18
CA SER A 33 -14.72 -49.81 -0.40
C SER A 33 -15.42 -48.67 -1.16
N MET A 34 -16.46 -48.97 -1.96
CA MET A 34 -17.24 -47.94 -2.64
C MET A 34 -17.95 -47.00 -1.66
N PHE A 35 -18.57 -47.51 -0.60
CA PHE A 35 -19.19 -46.69 0.43
C PHE A 35 -18.16 -45.78 1.13
N LEU A 36 -16.97 -46.31 1.43
CA LEU A 36 -15.88 -45.52 2.02
C LEU A 36 -15.41 -44.42 1.07
N GLN A 37 -15.22 -44.73 -0.21
CA GLN A 37 -14.83 -43.75 -1.24
C GLN A 37 -15.88 -42.66 -1.42
N GLN A 38 -17.17 -43.01 -1.48
CA GLN A 38 -18.25 -42.03 -1.56
C GLN A 38 -18.31 -41.13 -0.31
N ARG A 39 -18.11 -41.70 0.88
CA ARG A 39 -18.05 -40.93 2.13
C ARG A 39 -16.87 -39.96 2.15
N LEU A 40 -15.67 -40.43 1.77
CA LEU A 40 -14.48 -39.59 1.67
C LEU A 40 -14.64 -38.49 0.61
N ALA A 41 -15.24 -38.80 -0.54
CA ALA A 41 -15.53 -37.80 -1.57
C ALA A 41 -16.50 -36.73 -1.05
N THR A 42 -17.55 -37.14 -0.34
CA THR A 42 -18.52 -36.22 0.26
C THR A 42 -17.87 -35.32 1.31
N GLU A 43 -17.04 -35.86 2.19
CA GLU A 43 -16.32 -35.07 3.20
C GLU A 43 -15.30 -34.12 2.56
N ARG A 44 -14.57 -34.55 1.52
CA ARG A 44 -13.67 -33.64 0.76
C ARG A 44 -14.43 -32.50 0.09
N TYR A 45 -15.58 -32.80 -0.50
CA TYR A 45 -16.43 -31.78 -1.11
C TYR A 45 -16.95 -30.77 -0.08
N ARG A 46 -17.41 -31.25 1.10
CA ARG A 46 -17.81 -30.39 2.22
C ARG A 46 -16.66 -29.56 2.77
N ALA A 47 -15.47 -30.15 2.89
CA ALA A 47 -14.28 -29.44 3.34
C ALA A 47 -13.85 -28.34 2.34
N GLY A 48 -13.94 -28.61 1.04
CA GLY A 48 -13.73 -27.59 0.00
C GLY A 48 -14.77 -26.47 0.08
N ALA A 49 -16.06 -26.82 0.21
CA ALA A 49 -17.14 -25.85 0.40
C ALA A 49 -16.95 -24.99 1.66
N ALA A 50 -16.49 -25.59 2.77
CA ALA A 50 -16.15 -24.86 4.00
C ALA A 50 -14.99 -23.88 3.79
N LEU A 51 -13.97 -24.25 3.00
CA LEU A 51 -12.89 -23.33 2.66
C LEU A 51 -13.38 -22.15 1.82
N TYR A 52 -14.21 -22.39 0.80
CA TYR A 52 -14.81 -21.31 0.00
C TYR A 52 -15.69 -20.37 0.82
N LEU A 53 -16.42 -20.89 1.82
CA LEU A 53 -17.17 -20.04 2.74
C LEU A 53 -16.26 -19.18 3.62
N ALA A 54 -15.11 -19.73 4.07
CA ALA A 54 -14.12 -18.94 4.78
C ALA A 54 -13.53 -17.83 3.89
N GLU A 55 -13.25 -18.11 2.61
CA GLU A 55 -12.81 -17.10 1.63
C GLU A 55 -13.86 -16.00 1.46
N ALA A 56 -15.12 -16.39 1.26
CA ALA A 56 -16.23 -15.43 1.16
C ALA A 56 -16.36 -14.57 2.42
N GLY A 57 -16.11 -15.13 3.61
CA GLY A 57 -16.08 -14.38 4.86
C GLY A 57 -14.95 -13.35 4.92
N ILE A 58 -13.75 -13.67 4.41
CA ILE A 58 -12.65 -12.70 4.26
C ILE A 58 -13.06 -11.58 3.29
N GLU A 59 -13.48 -11.90 2.07
CA GLU A 59 -13.82 -10.92 1.04
C GLU A 59 -14.97 -10.00 1.48
N LYS A 60 -15.99 -10.56 2.12
CA LYS A 60 -17.12 -9.79 2.66
C LYS A 60 -16.69 -8.87 3.80
N THR A 61 -15.77 -9.32 4.64
CA THR A 61 -15.18 -8.49 5.70
C THR A 61 -14.38 -7.33 5.13
N LEU A 62 -13.58 -7.56 4.09
CA LEU A 62 -12.86 -6.49 3.40
C LEU A 62 -13.85 -5.46 2.83
N SER A 63 -14.91 -5.93 2.17
CA SER A 63 -15.99 -5.07 1.66
C SER A 63 -16.65 -4.23 2.77
N TYR A 64 -16.94 -4.82 3.93
CA TYR A 64 -17.51 -4.09 5.08
C TYR A 64 -16.55 -3.07 5.69
N LEU A 65 -15.25 -3.36 5.70
CA LEU A 65 -14.25 -2.43 6.18
C LEU A 65 -14.00 -1.28 5.17
N GLU A 66 -14.29 -1.46 3.88
CA GLU A 66 -14.23 -0.38 2.86
C GLU A 66 -15.51 0.46 2.78
N GLY A 67 -16.66 -0.16 3.06
CA GLY A 67 -17.98 0.44 2.93
C GLY A 67 -18.69 0.62 4.28
N GLU A 68 -19.94 0.17 4.34
CA GLU A 68 -20.76 0.19 5.54
C GLU A 68 -20.84 -1.22 6.13
N ALA A 69 -20.45 -1.35 7.39
CA ALA A 69 -20.49 -2.60 8.12
C ALA A 69 -21.90 -2.89 8.66
N PRO A 70 -22.18 -4.14 9.10
CA PRO A 70 -23.50 -4.53 9.62
C PRO A 70 -23.98 -3.74 10.85
N ASP A 71 -23.07 -3.11 11.60
CA ASP A 71 -23.40 -2.24 12.73
C ASP A 71 -23.64 -0.77 12.33
N GLY A 72 -23.60 -0.47 11.03
CA GLY A 72 -23.74 0.87 10.45
C GLY A 72 -22.44 1.70 10.44
N SER A 73 -21.33 1.16 10.96
CA SER A 73 -20.05 1.87 10.92
C SER A 73 -19.52 2.00 9.49
N ARG A 74 -18.95 3.16 9.16
CA ARG A 74 -18.33 3.47 7.85
C ARG A 74 -16.87 3.90 7.97
N ASP A 75 -16.32 3.84 9.17
CA ASP A 75 -14.98 4.28 9.52
C ASP A 75 -14.06 3.07 9.78
N ALA A 76 -14.35 1.93 9.15
CA ALA A 76 -13.67 0.64 9.30
C ALA A 76 -13.27 0.32 10.76
N SER A 77 -14.07 0.77 11.74
CA SER A 77 -13.91 0.44 13.14
C SER A 77 -14.55 -0.91 13.49
N TRP A 78 -15.26 -1.51 12.54
CA TRP A 78 -15.88 -2.82 12.69
C TRP A 78 -14.85 -3.89 13.08
N ARG A 79 -14.93 -4.36 14.32
CA ARG A 79 -14.06 -5.39 14.92
C ARG A 79 -14.90 -6.52 15.55
N PRO A 80 -15.69 -7.24 14.76
CA PRO A 80 -16.56 -8.28 15.29
C PRO A 80 -15.75 -9.40 15.95
N ARG A 81 -16.37 -10.04 16.94
CA ARG A 81 -15.94 -11.31 17.50
C ARG A 81 -17.05 -12.33 17.30
N GLY A 82 -16.83 -13.26 16.38
CA GLY A 82 -17.78 -14.32 16.03
C GLY A 82 -18.96 -13.85 15.18
N TYR A 83 -18.81 -12.80 14.36
CA TYR A 83 -19.87 -12.43 13.42
C TYR A 83 -20.10 -13.55 12.41
N SER A 84 -21.34 -13.96 12.23
CA SER A 84 -21.66 -15.09 11.35
C SER A 84 -22.78 -14.79 10.39
N GLU A 85 -22.68 -15.34 9.20
CA GLU A 85 -23.73 -15.25 8.19
C GLU A 85 -23.87 -16.55 7.41
N GLU A 86 -25.11 -16.93 7.11
CA GLU A 86 -25.42 -18.10 6.31
C GLU A 86 -25.27 -17.79 4.82
N LEU A 87 -24.59 -18.67 4.09
CA LEU A 87 -24.39 -18.60 2.65
C LEU A 87 -24.51 -19.99 2.02
N ARG A 88 -24.57 -20.03 0.68
CA ARG A 88 -24.53 -21.28 -0.07
C ARG A 88 -23.21 -21.38 -0.84
N ALA A 89 -22.53 -22.51 -0.68
CA ALA A 89 -21.41 -22.92 -1.52
C ALA A 89 -21.93 -23.98 -2.50
N GLY A 90 -22.37 -23.53 -3.69
CA GLY A 90 -23.10 -24.38 -4.62
C GLY A 90 -24.42 -24.88 -4.04
N ALA A 91 -24.62 -26.20 -4.00
CA ALA A 91 -25.83 -26.82 -3.45
C ALA A 91 -25.83 -26.95 -1.91
N LEU A 92 -24.69 -26.72 -1.24
CA LEU A 92 -24.57 -26.90 0.20
C LEU A 92 -24.87 -25.59 0.93
N ARG A 93 -25.73 -25.67 1.95
CA ARG A 93 -25.90 -24.59 2.93
C ARG A 93 -24.79 -24.67 3.97
N GLY A 94 -24.25 -23.53 4.34
CA GLY A 94 -23.29 -23.39 5.41
C GLY A 94 -23.30 -21.96 5.93
N ARG A 95 -22.28 -21.63 6.70
CA ARG A 95 -22.05 -20.27 7.21
C ARG A 95 -20.57 -19.99 7.29
N PHE A 96 -20.21 -18.72 7.31
CA PHE A 96 -18.89 -18.31 7.79
C PHE A 96 -19.03 -17.63 9.15
N ILE A 97 -17.94 -17.63 9.92
CA ILE A 97 -17.78 -16.95 11.20
C ILE A 97 -16.49 -16.15 11.12
N VAL A 98 -16.53 -14.85 11.37
CA VAL A 98 -15.39 -13.95 11.27
C VAL A 98 -15.07 -13.31 12.62
N ASP A 99 -13.78 -13.27 12.92
CA ASP A 99 -13.16 -12.46 13.95
C ASP A 99 -12.24 -11.43 13.30
N VAL A 100 -12.35 -10.17 13.71
CA VAL A 100 -11.47 -9.09 13.25
C VAL A 100 -10.81 -8.44 14.46
N ALA A 101 -9.49 -8.35 14.44
CA ALA A 101 -8.71 -7.72 15.48
C ALA A 101 -7.66 -6.79 14.88
N ASP A 102 -7.36 -5.70 15.57
CA ASP A 102 -6.18 -4.89 15.23
C ASP A 102 -4.91 -5.71 15.50
N ASP A 103 -4.01 -5.68 14.53
CA ASP A 103 -2.66 -6.21 14.63
C ASP A 103 -1.67 -5.04 14.76
N ARG A 104 -0.38 -5.33 14.85
CA ARG A 104 0.66 -4.31 14.98
C ARG A 104 0.70 -3.42 13.73
N GLU A 105 1.11 -2.16 13.92
CA GLU A 105 1.46 -1.24 12.83
C GLU A 105 0.28 -0.81 11.94
N GLY A 106 -0.93 -0.72 12.51
CA GLY A 106 -2.15 -0.31 11.78
C GLY A 106 -2.65 -1.38 10.80
N ARG A 107 -2.26 -2.63 11.01
CA ARG A 107 -2.77 -3.79 10.28
C ARG A 107 -4.00 -4.34 10.99
N VAL A 108 -4.81 -5.08 10.25
CA VAL A 108 -5.99 -5.75 10.77
C VAL A 108 -5.87 -7.23 10.44
N SER A 109 -5.97 -8.08 11.46
CA SER A 109 -6.01 -9.54 11.31
C SER A 109 -7.48 -9.97 11.21
N ILE A 110 -7.83 -10.62 10.11
CA ILE A 110 -9.15 -11.18 9.85
C ILE A 110 -9.01 -12.69 9.87
N VAL A 111 -9.75 -13.37 10.73
CA VAL A 111 -9.85 -14.83 10.76
C VAL A 111 -11.28 -15.20 10.38
N SER A 112 -11.44 -15.99 9.33
CA SER A 112 -12.74 -16.51 8.89
C SER A 112 -12.76 -18.02 8.96
N TRP A 113 -13.80 -18.59 9.58
CA TRP A 113 -14.09 -20.01 9.62
C TRP A 113 -15.34 -20.31 8.82
N GLY A 114 -15.25 -21.16 7.80
CA GLY A 114 -16.41 -21.67 7.09
C GLY A 114 -16.85 -23.02 7.65
N GLU A 115 -18.17 -23.21 7.78
CA GLU A 115 -18.79 -24.42 8.33
C GLU A 115 -19.83 -24.98 7.35
N VAL A 116 -19.67 -26.25 6.97
CA VAL A 116 -20.63 -26.99 6.11
C VAL A 116 -20.87 -28.38 6.70
N GLY A 117 -22.02 -28.54 7.35
CA GLY A 117 -22.33 -29.77 8.09
C GLY A 117 -21.34 -29.99 9.24
N ARG A 118 -20.51 -31.04 9.16
CA ARG A 118 -19.46 -31.34 10.16
C ARG A 118 -18.06 -30.88 9.76
N SER A 119 -17.91 -30.37 8.54
CA SER A 119 -16.63 -29.86 8.04
C SER A 119 -16.48 -28.39 8.44
N ARG A 120 -15.30 -28.05 8.97
CA ARG A 120 -14.89 -26.68 9.30
C ARG A 120 -13.50 -26.42 8.76
N ARG A 121 -13.29 -25.27 8.12
CA ARG A 121 -11.98 -24.80 7.62
C ARG A 121 -11.81 -23.33 7.92
N GLY A 122 -10.59 -22.89 8.18
CA GLY A 122 -10.30 -21.53 8.54
C GLY A 122 -9.26 -20.88 7.63
N ILE A 123 -9.38 -19.57 7.47
CA ILE A 123 -8.43 -18.73 6.78
C ILE A 123 -8.09 -17.55 7.67
N ARG A 124 -6.82 -17.18 7.69
CA ARG A 124 -6.36 -15.92 8.25
C ARG A 124 -5.81 -15.03 7.15
N SER A 125 -6.34 -13.81 7.09
CA SER A 125 -5.84 -12.72 6.26
C SER A 125 -5.30 -11.60 7.15
N VAL A 126 -4.20 -10.99 6.74
CA VAL A 126 -3.72 -9.74 7.34
C VAL A 126 -3.90 -8.66 6.31
N ALA A 127 -4.70 -7.67 6.65
CA ALA A 127 -5.04 -6.56 5.78
C ALA A 127 -4.49 -5.25 6.34
N LYS A 128 -4.40 -4.23 5.48
CA LYS A 128 -4.06 -2.88 5.89
C LYS A 128 -5.04 -1.88 5.33
N ILE A 129 -5.51 -1.00 6.20
CA ILE A 129 -6.46 0.05 5.87
C ILE A 129 -5.65 1.29 5.49
N ALA A 130 -5.80 1.72 4.25
CA ALA A 130 -5.16 2.89 3.70
C ALA A 130 -6.15 4.06 3.60
N PRO A 131 -5.69 5.30 3.78
CA PRO A 131 -6.48 6.49 3.48
C PRO A 131 -6.83 6.54 1.98
N GLY A 132 -8.04 6.99 1.64
CA GLY A 132 -8.45 7.25 0.24
C GLY A 132 -7.58 8.31 -0.46
N ALA A 133 -6.85 9.13 0.30
CA ALA A 133 -5.81 10.03 -0.21
C ALA A 133 -4.75 9.32 -1.07
N LEU A 134 -4.51 8.02 -0.88
CA LEU A 134 -3.56 7.25 -1.66
C LEU A 134 -4.11 6.77 -3.01
N ASP A 135 -5.37 7.08 -3.33
CA ASP A 135 -5.97 6.84 -4.65
C ASP A 135 -5.45 7.80 -5.72
N TYR A 136 -4.74 8.85 -5.30
CA TYR A 136 -4.26 9.94 -6.12
C TYR A 136 -2.72 9.93 -6.15
N ALA A 137 -2.14 10.37 -7.27
CA ALA A 137 -0.70 10.57 -7.40
C ALA A 137 -0.24 11.78 -6.55
N LEU A 138 -1.06 12.82 -6.49
CA LEU A 138 -0.83 14.03 -5.70
C LEU A 138 -2.13 14.41 -4.97
N PHE A 139 -2.08 14.46 -3.65
CA PHE A 139 -3.22 14.82 -2.81
C PHE A 139 -2.87 15.87 -1.77
N ALA A 140 -3.71 16.89 -1.62
CA ALA A 140 -3.62 17.88 -0.55
C ALA A 140 -4.92 17.96 0.26
N GLY A 141 -4.82 17.96 1.59
CA GLY A 141 -6.00 18.13 2.46
C GLY A 141 -6.58 19.52 2.54
N GLY A 142 -5.89 20.51 1.96
CA GLY A 142 -6.36 21.87 1.80
C GLY A 142 -5.91 22.41 0.45
N LEU A 143 -5.52 23.68 0.39
CA LEU A 143 -5.14 24.31 -0.88
C LEU A 143 -3.93 23.58 -1.47
N LEU A 144 -4.01 23.17 -2.74
CA LEU A 144 -2.88 22.69 -3.52
C LEU A 144 -2.45 23.78 -4.50
N ALA A 145 -1.40 24.53 -4.17
CA ALA A 145 -0.83 25.52 -5.05
C ALA A 145 0.38 24.94 -5.79
N ILE A 146 0.27 24.76 -7.10
CA ILE A 146 1.38 24.39 -7.99
C ILE A 146 1.90 25.67 -8.62
N GLU A 147 3.12 26.06 -8.26
CA GLU A 147 3.73 27.34 -8.60
C GLU A 147 5.10 27.17 -9.28
N GLY A 148 5.46 28.12 -10.12
CA GLY A 148 6.84 28.31 -10.59
C GLY A 148 7.01 28.36 -12.10
N ASP A 149 8.15 28.90 -12.51
CA ASP A 149 8.46 29.23 -13.90
C ASP A 149 9.17 28.07 -14.60
N GLN A 150 8.70 27.70 -15.80
CA GLN A 150 9.31 26.67 -16.65
C GLN A 150 9.52 25.29 -15.97
N ALA A 151 8.67 24.92 -15.01
CA ALA A 151 8.68 23.61 -14.37
C ALA A 151 8.27 22.50 -15.35
N LEU A 152 8.81 21.29 -15.17
CA LEU A 152 8.27 20.07 -15.76
C LEU A 152 7.61 19.22 -14.68
N LEU A 153 6.28 19.17 -14.68
CA LEU A 153 5.50 18.24 -13.86
C LEU A 153 5.05 17.07 -14.72
N SER A 154 5.52 15.86 -14.42
CA SER A 154 5.13 14.64 -15.13
C SER A 154 4.42 13.69 -14.18
N LEU A 155 3.15 13.36 -14.45
CA LEU A 155 2.44 12.29 -13.75
C LEU A 155 2.26 11.11 -14.70
N GLU A 156 2.82 9.97 -14.32
CA GLU A 156 2.76 8.70 -15.07
C GLU A 156 2.02 7.67 -14.20
N GLU A 157 0.99 7.02 -14.74
CA GLU A 157 0.34 5.91 -14.05
C GLU A 157 0.95 4.59 -14.49
N VAL A 158 1.44 3.79 -13.55
CA VAL A 158 1.98 2.46 -13.82
C VAL A 158 1.02 1.42 -13.28
N ARG A 159 0.17 0.91 -14.19
CA ARG A 159 -0.71 -0.24 -13.91
C ARG A 159 -0.66 -1.24 -15.07
N ASP A 160 -0.75 -2.51 -14.72
CA ASP A 160 -0.99 -3.61 -15.66
C ASP A 160 -2.42 -3.58 -16.24
N ARG A 161 -3.34 -2.81 -15.63
CA ARG A 161 -4.70 -2.55 -16.13
C ARG A 161 -5.04 -1.08 -16.02
N CYS A 162 -5.30 -0.46 -17.17
CA CYS A 162 -5.58 0.95 -17.29
C CYS A 162 -6.99 1.29 -16.90
N VAL A 163 -7.16 1.59 -15.63
CA VAL A 163 -8.39 2.19 -15.11
C VAL A 163 -8.09 3.68 -14.95
N PRO A 164 -8.82 4.58 -15.65
CA PRO A 164 -8.56 6.01 -15.57
C PRO A 164 -8.81 6.51 -14.13
N GLY A 165 -7.72 6.71 -13.38
CA GLY A 165 -7.74 7.24 -12.03
C GLY A 165 -7.70 8.77 -12.00
N ILE A 166 -8.26 9.36 -10.95
CA ILE A 166 -8.03 10.77 -10.61
C ILE A 166 -6.56 10.88 -10.16
N MET A 167 -5.78 11.76 -10.81
CA MET A 167 -4.34 11.85 -10.55
C MET A 167 -4.01 12.89 -9.49
N VAL A 168 -4.76 13.98 -9.49
CA VAL A 168 -4.55 15.12 -8.58
C VAL A 168 -5.85 15.43 -7.88
N ALA A 169 -5.80 15.59 -6.56
CA ALA A 169 -6.97 15.96 -5.78
C ALA A 169 -6.62 16.91 -4.62
N SER A 170 -7.60 17.74 -4.29
CA SER A 170 -7.56 18.62 -3.12
C SER A 170 -8.93 18.63 -2.45
N ASN A 171 -8.95 18.79 -1.12
CA ASN A 171 -10.18 18.98 -0.34
C ASN A 171 -10.67 20.44 -0.28
N THR A 172 -10.01 21.40 -0.91
CA THR A 172 -10.51 22.78 -0.92
C THR A 172 -10.41 23.38 -2.32
N GLU A 173 -9.20 23.48 -2.85
CA GLU A 173 -8.92 24.23 -4.06
C GLU A 173 -7.57 23.82 -4.67
N ILE A 174 -7.47 23.92 -5.99
CA ILE A 174 -6.21 23.71 -6.72
C ILE A 174 -5.86 25.00 -7.47
N TRP A 175 -4.64 25.48 -7.27
CA TRP A 175 -4.08 26.65 -7.96
C TRP A 175 -2.95 26.22 -8.88
N PHE A 176 -3.00 26.64 -10.14
CA PHE A 176 -1.89 26.52 -11.08
C PHE A 176 -1.37 27.92 -11.42
N ARG A 177 -0.21 28.27 -10.87
CA ARG A 177 0.51 29.53 -11.16
C ARG A 177 1.87 29.21 -11.76
N THR A 178 1.86 28.75 -13.00
CA THR A 178 3.06 28.20 -13.64
C THR A 178 3.33 28.76 -15.04
N PRO A 179 3.77 30.03 -15.16
CA PRO A 179 4.08 30.63 -16.46
C PRO A 179 5.12 29.79 -17.22
N GLY A 180 4.74 29.29 -18.41
CA GLY A 180 5.63 28.54 -19.29
C GLY A 180 6.02 27.14 -18.80
N SER A 181 5.39 26.63 -17.75
CA SER A 181 5.65 25.28 -17.23
C SER A 181 4.90 24.21 -17.99
N GLN A 182 5.53 23.07 -18.23
CA GLN A 182 4.93 21.93 -18.90
C GLN A 182 4.39 20.94 -17.87
N VAL A 183 3.10 20.65 -17.95
CA VAL A 183 2.48 19.59 -17.15
C VAL A 183 2.11 18.43 -18.06
N LYS A 184 2.90 17.35 -18.01
CA LYS A 184 2.71 16.15 -18.82
C LYS A 184 1.95 15.09 -18.02
N PHE A 185 0.90 14.56 -18.64
CA PHE A 185 0.14 13.45 -18.09
C PHE A 185 0.25 12.28 -19.04
N LEU A 186 0.75 11.17 -18.51
CA LEU A 186 0.94 9.93 -19.24
C LEU A 186 0.09 8.87 -18.55
N PRO A 187 -1.24 8.81 -18.81
CA PRO A 187 -2.00 7.68 -18.31
C PRO A 187 -1.49 6.41 -18.98
N CYS A 188 -1.75 5.27 -18.36
CA CYS A 188 -1.47 4.04 -19.06
C CYS A 188 -2.54 3.85 -20.17
N GLY A 189 -2.07 3.61 -21.40
CA GLY A 189 -2.91 3.45 -22.60
C GLY A 189 -2.94 4.68 -23.53
N GLN A 190 -2.85 4.45 -24.84
CA GLN A 190 -2.66 5.50 -25.86
C GLN A 190 -3.92 6.31 -26.19
N ASN A 191 -5.09 5.97 -25.65
CA ASN A 191 -6.36 6.37 -26.27
C ASN A 191 -7.09 7.58 -25.68
N GLN A 192 -6.52 8.32 -24.70
CA GLN A 192 -6.79 9.75 -24.44
C GLN A 192 -6.12 10.16 -23.11
N PRO A 193 -5.07 11.00 -23.12
CA PRO A 193 -4.47 11.57 -21.91
C PRO A 193 -5.38 12.62 -21.30
N VAL A 194 -6.38 12.16 -20.53
CA VAL A 194 -7.23 13.03 -19.73
C VAL A 194 -6.63 13.15 -18.33
N LEU A 195 -6.15 14.35 -17.95
CA LEU A 195 -5.90 14.63 -16.54
C LEU A 195 -7.24 14.62 -15.82
N ARG A 196 -7.40 13.78 -14.79
CA ARG A 196 -8.55 13.83 -13.90
C ARG A 196 -8.19 14.57 -12.61
N VAL A 197 -8.91 15.65 -12.33
CA VAL A 197 -8.77 16.47 -11.13
C VAL A 197 -9.98 16.30 -10.22
N GLY A 198 -9.75 15.92 -8.97
CA GLY A 198 -10.77 15.78 -7.94
C GLY A 198 -10.85 17.01 -7.04
N LEU A 199 -12.02 17.62 -6.93
CA LEU A 199 -12.31 18.72 -6.00
C LEU A 199 -13.67 18.49 -5.31
N PRO A 200 -13.86 18.93 -4.06
CA PRO A 200 -15.18 18.92 -3.43
C PRO A 200 -16.08 20.01 -4.00
N ASP A 201 -17.38 19.88 -3.74
CA ASP A 201 -18.39 20.87 -4.08
C ASP A 201 -18.39 22.03 -3.05
N PRO A 202 -18.32 23.32 -3.45
CA PRO A 202 -18.19 23.84 -4.81
C PRO A 202 -16.76 23.76 -5.36
N LEU A 203 -16.65 23.29 -6.61
CA LEU A 203 -15.38 23.14 -7.33
C LEU A 203 -14.67 24.50 -7.49
N ARG A 204 -13.45 24.63 -6.95
CA ARG A 204 -12.57 25.79 -7.18
C ARG A 204 -11.26 25.35 -7.81
N LEU A 205 -11.06 25.76 -9.05
CA LEU A 205 -9.82 25.61 -9.81
C LEU A 205 -9.41 27.00 -10.28
N THR A 206 -8.26 27.48 -9.82
CA THR A 206 -7.74 28.81 -10.17
C THR A 206 -6.48 28.65 -11.02
N VAL A 207 -6.39 29.41 -12.11
CA VAL A 207 -5.25 29.39 -13.04
C VAL A 207 -4.78 30.82 -13.24
N GLY A 208 -3.49 31.07 -12.95
CA GLY A 208 -2.93 32.43 -12.91
C GLY A 208 -3.54 33.28 -11.81
N ASP A 209 -3.72 34.59 -12.07
CA ASP A 209 -4.33 35.54 -11.11
C ASP A 209 -5.86 35.65 -11.28
N THR A 210 -6.43 34.98 -12.29
CA THR A 210 -7.87 35.01 -12.58
C THR A 210 -8.66 34.02 -11.73
N HIS A 211 -9.49 34.56 -10.84
CA HIS A 211 -10.43 33.80 -10.02
C HIS A 211 -11.73 33.54 -10.80
N GLY A 212 -12.15 32.27 -10.89
CA GLY A 212 -13.44 31.92 -11.46
C GLY A 212 -13.71 30.42 -11.35
N ALA A 213 -14.97 30.02 -11.31
CA ALA A 213 -15.35 28.61 -11.51
C ALA A 213 -14.90 28.22 -12.92
N ALA A 214 -13.71 27.62 -13.03
CA ALA A 214 -13.00 27.57 -14.31
C ALA A 214 -13.75 26.74 -15.35
N ARG A 215 -14.28 27.42 -16.37
CA ARG A 215 -14.51 26.83 -17.68
C ARG A 215 -13.15 26.62 -18.34
N PHE A 216 -12.65 25.39 -18.25
CA PHE A 216 -11.64 24.67 -19.06
C PHE A 216 -10.71 25.40 -20.06
N LEU A 217 -11.19 26.39 -20.81
CA LEU A 217 -10.52 27.03 -21.95
C LEU A 217 -9.28 27.89 -21.59
N GLY A 218 -8.97 28.09 -20.30
CA GLY A 218 -7.86 28.96 -19.87
C GLY A 218 -6.48 28.30 -19.74
N LEU A 219 -6.37 26.99 -19.51
CA LEU A 219 -5.10 26.36 -19.08
C LEU A 219 -3.96 26.50 -20.09
N ARG A 220 -4.25 26.29 -21.38
CA ARG A 220 -3.26 26.47 -22.45
C ARG A 220 -2.80 27.91 -22.57
N THR A 221 -3.69 28.86 -22.33
CA THR A 221 -3.40 30.31 -22.36
C THR A 221 -2.43 30.73 -21.26
N PHE A 222 -2.37 29.96 -20.17
CA PHE A 222 -1.43 30.15 -19.06
C PHE A 222 -0.19 29.25 -19.14
N GLY A 223 0.07 28.62 -20.30
CA GLY A 223 1.25 27.79 -20.54
C GLY A 223 1.15 26.35 -20.04
N VAL A 224 0.03 25.96 -19.42
CA VAL A 224 -0.17 24.57 -18.96
C VAL A 224 -0.54 23.69 -20.15
N HIS A 225 0.46 22.97 -20.67
CA HIS A 225 0.29 21.98 -21.74
C HIS A 225 -0.22 20.62 -21.22
N ALA A 226 -1.37 20.63 -20.56
CA ALA A 226 -2.10 19.40 -20.27
C ALA A 226 -2.74 18.87 -21.58
N GLY A 227 -2.96 17.55 -21.67
CA GLY A 227 -3.83 16.97 -22.68
C GLY A 227 -5.29 17.42 -22.50
N ASP A 228 -6.23 16.53 -22.71
CA ASP A 228 -7.59 16.79 -22.24
C ASP A 228 -7.59 16.79 -20.70
N LEU A 229 -8.51 17.50 -20.06
CA LEU A 229 -8.66 17.54 -18.61
C LEU A 229 -10.14 17.28 -18.29
N GLU A 230 -10.38 16.55 -17.22
CA GLU A 230 -11.71 16.23 -16.71
C GLU A 230 -11.70 16.59 -15.22
N VAL A 231 -12.52 17.58 -14.86
CA VAL A 231 -12.72 17.92 -13.45
C VAL A 231 -13.90 17.09 -12.94
N VAL A 232 -13.65 16.31 -11.91
CA VAL A 232 -14.63 15.41 -11.30
C VAL A 232 -14.88 15.88 -9.88
N THR A 233 -16.16 15.99 -9.49
CA THR A 233 -16.52 16.22 -8.10
C THR A 233 -16.21 14.99 -7.27
N ILE A 234 -15.45 15.15 -6.21
CA ILE A 234 -15.15 14.09 -5.24
C ILE A 234 -15.75 14.44 -3.87
N ALA A 235 -16.00 13.43 -3.06
CA ALA A 235 -16.23 13.66 -1.64
C ALA A 235 -14.93 14.17 -1.00
N ALA A 236 -15.03 15.08 -0.02
CA ALA A 236 -13.88 15.49 0.77
C ALA A 236 -13.26 14.25 1.44
N GLU A 237 -11.98 14.03 1.21
CA GLU A 237 -11.25 12.89 1.73
C GLU A 237 -10.65 13.24 3.09
N MET A 238 -10.67 12.32 4.05
CA MET A 238 -10.03 12.60 5.32
C MET A 238 -8.50 12.51 5.19
N LEU A 239 -7.81 13.49 5.75
CA LEU A 239 -6.36 13.51 5.78
C LEU A 239 -5.82 12.32 6.57
N PRO A 240 -4.84 11.58 6.02
CA PRO A 240 -4.15 10.60 6.83
C PRO A 240 -3.43 11.29 7.99
N VAL A 241 -3.58 10.70 9.17
CA VAL A 241 -2.83 11.15 10.35
C VAL A 241 -1.50 10.42 10.36
N LEU A 242 -0.43 11.21 10.32
CA LEU A 242 0.92 10.68 10.45
C LEU A 242 1.17 10.21 11.90
N ASP A 243 1.42 8.92 12.09
CA ASP A 243 1.88 8.33 13.35
C ASP A 243 3.41 8.43 13.46
N GLY A 244 3.88 9.62 13.83
CA GLY A 244 5.30 9.89 14.04
C GLY A 244 5.92 8.99 15.13
N GLN A 245 5.14 8.57 16.15
CA GLN A 245 5.63 7.70 17.21
C GLN A 245 5.92 6.28 16.69
N ALA A 246 5.07 5.74 15.81
CA ALA A 246 5.33 4.46 15.16
C ALA A 246 6.59 4.51 14.27
N LEU A 247 6.76 5.59 13.50
CA LEU A 247 7.97 5.79 12.68
C LEU A 247 9.23 5.89 13.55
N ARG A 248 9.18 6.71 14.60
CA ARG A 248 10.27 6.86 15.58
C ARG A 248 10.62 5.53 16.25
N GLY A 249 9.62 4.78 16.67
CA GLY A 249 9.79 3.47 17.29
C GLY A 249 10.45 2.44 16.38
N ARG A 250 10.20 2.50 15.06
CA ARG A 250 10.88 1.63 14.08
C ARG A 250 12.35 1.99 13.92
N ALA A 251 12.65 3.27 13.74
CA ALA A 251 14.03 3.75 13.62
C ALA A 251 14.85 3.44 14.90
N LYS A 252 14.23 3.55 16.07
CA LYS A 252 14.83 3.17 17.36
C LYS A 252 15.19 1.67 17.46
N ARG A 253 14.45 0.79 16.78
CA ARG A 253 14.74 -0.65 16.73
C ARG A 253 15.68 -1.05 15.57
N ASN A 254 16.01 -0.11 14.69
CA ASN A 254 16.84 -0.37 13.53
C ASN A 254 18.32 -0.20 13.87
N GLU A 255 18.99 -1.33 14.14
CA GLU A 255 20.42 -1.36 14.47
C GLU A 255 21.33 -1.49 13.24
N ALA A 256 20.78 -1.54 12.03
CA ALA A 256 21.55 -1.82 10.81
C ALA A 256 22.62 -0.75 10.49
N ASN A 257 22.49 0.45 11.07
CA ASN A 257 23.42 1.56 10.87
C ASN A 257 24.45 1.71 12.01
N ALA A 258 24.51 0.79 12.98
CA ALA A 258 25.40 0.90 14.14
C ALA A 258 26.89 1.04 13.76
N ALA A 259 27.36 0.31 12.74
CA ALA A 259 28.75 0.40 12.28
C ALA A 259 29.06 1.76 11.64
N LEU A 260 28.10 2.32 10.88
CA LEU A 260 28.23 3.66 10.30
C LEU A 260 28.27 4.72 11.41
N ASN A 261 27.40 4.59 12.42
CA ASN A 261 27.37 5.47 13.59
C ASN A 261 28.70 5.43 14.34
N HIS A 262 29.24 4.23 14.55
CA HIS A 262 30.53 4.04 15.19
C HIS A 262 31.64 4.81 14.46
N ALA A 263 31.77 4.60 13.15
CA ALA A 263 32.80 5.25 12.33
C ALA A 263 32.62 6.78 12.25
N ALA A 264 31.38 7.26 12.16
CA ALA A 264 31.10 8.70 12.17
C ALA A 264 31.40 9.33 13.53
N GLY A 265 31.06 8.65 14.62
CA GLY A 265 31.34 9.09 15.99
C GLY A 265 32.83 9.11 16.30
N GLU A 266 33.58 8.10 15.86
CA GLU A 266 35.04 8.07 15.98
C GLU A 266 35.70 9.22 15.20
N ALA A 267 35.32 9.42 13.94
CA ALA A 267 35.85 10.49 13.11
C ALA A 267 35.53 11.90 13.64
N ALA A 268 34.44 12.06 14.39
CA ALA A 268 34.00 13.32 14.96
C ALA A 268 34.41 13.51 16.44
N ASP A 269 35.08 12.53 17.04
CA ASP A 269 35.36 12.46 18.48
C ASP A 269 34.09 12.66 19.35
N ARG A 270 33.00 11.97 18.99
CA ARG A 270 31.70 12.01 19.67
C ARG A 270 31.31 10.62 20.20
N PRO A 271 31.58 10.32 21.49
CA PRO A 271 31.26 9.04 22.09
C PRO A 271 29.77 8.67 22.00
N GLN A 272 28.86 9.65 22.11
CA GLN A 272 27.43 9.38 22.05
C GLN A 272 27.02 8.76 20.71
N LEU A 273 27.54 9.30 19.59
CA LEU A 273 27.29 8.75 18.26
C LEU A 273 28.07 7.45 18.03
N ARG A 274 29.30 7.37 18.55
CA ARG A 274 30.15 6.18 18.42
C ARG A 274 29.52 4.94 19.04
N ASP A 275 28.85 5.11 20.18
CA ASP A 275 28.25 4.02 20.96
C ASP A 275 26.77 3.79 20.58
N LYS A 276 26.23 4.61 19.67
CA LYS A 276 24.83 4.57 19.21
C LYS A 276 24.58 3.39 18.27
N ARG A 277 23.64 2.53 18.65
CA ARG A 277 23.23 1.38 17.82
C ARG A 277 22.07 1.67 16.88
N ASP A 278 21.11 2.48 17.31
CA ASP A 278 19.86 2.69 16.58
C ASP A 278 19.95 3.76 15.47
N SER A 279 18.88 3.87 14.67
CA SER A 279 18.76 4.82 13.56
C SER A 279 17.83 6.00 13.87
N LEU A 280 17.69 6.33 15.15
CA LEU A 280 16.94 7.50 15.64
C LEU A 280 17.91 8.63 15.98
N TYR A 281 18.10 9.58 15.08
CA TYR A 281 19.09 10.65 15.24
C TYR A 281 18.46 11.94 15.75
N THR A 282 19.24 12.74 16.47
CA THR A 282 19.04 14.19 16.50
C THR A 282 19.59 14.82 15.22
N ALA A 283 19.19 16.06 14.92
CA ALA A 283 19.74 16.80 13.78
C ALA A 283 21.28 16.93 13.83
N GLU A 284 21.88 17.13 15.02
CA GLU A 284 23.34 17.19 15.19
C GLU A 284 24.01 15.85 14.86
N GLU A 285 23.53 14.75 15.45
CA GLU A 285 24.06 13.41 15.18
C GLU A 285 23.97 13.05 13.70
N PHE A 286 22.81 13.30 13.06
CA PHE A 286 22.63 13.04 11.63
C PHE A 286 23.58 13.90 10.79
N GLY A 287 23.78 15.17 11.15
CA GLY A 287 24.73 16.06 10.50
C GLY A 287 26.18 15.56 10.59
N LEU A 288 26.57 14.93 11.70
CA LEU A 288 27.88 14.29 11.84
C LEU A 288 28.02 13.04 10.94
N VAL A 289 26.96 12.21 10.86
CA VAL A 289 26.92 11.09 9.91
C VAL A 289 27.06 11.61 8.47
N MET A 290 26.29 12.61 8.07
CA MET A 290 26.38 13.20 6.73
C MET A 290 27.78 13.76 6.43
N ARG A 291 28.41 14.41 7.40
CA ARG A 291 29.80 14.90 7.27
C ARG A 291 30.78 13.76 7.03
N HIS A 292 30.62 12.64 7.75
CA HIS A 292 31.45 11.44 7.56
C HIS A 292 31.26 10.82 6.16
N LEU A 293 30.07 10.98 5.56
CA LEU A 293 29.73 10.47 4.23
C LEU A 293 30.14 11.38 3.07
N ARG A 294 30.65 12.59 3.31
CA ARG A 294 31.08 13.50 2.23
C ARG A 294 32.12 12.84 1.33
N GLY A 295 31.91 12.93 0.02
CA GLY A 295 32.78 12.31 -0.98
C GLY A 295 32.75 10.78 -1.01
N LYS A 296 31.86 10.13 -0.24
CA LYS A 296 31.67 8.68 -0.22
C LYS A 296 30.29 8.33 -0.77
N SER A 297 30.22 7.28 -1.57
CA SER A 297 28.94 6.61 -1.84
C SER A 297 28.62 5.72 -0.65
N ALA A 298 27.55 6.04 0.08
CA ALA A 298 27.18 5.28 1.26
C ALA A 298 25.68 5.06 1.35
N PHE A 299 25.34 3.98 2.03
CA PHE A 299 23.99 3.50 2.21
C PHE A 299 23.66 3.52 3.70
N MET A 300 22.48 4.02 4.03
CA MET A 300 21.83 3.70 5.28
C MET A 300 20.83 2.58 5.02
N LEU A 301 20.72 1.65 5.95
CA LEU A 301 19.82 0.51 5.82
C LEU A 301 18.62 0.68 6.75
N GLY A 302 17.43 0.39 6.24
CA GLY A 302 16.20 0.40 7.01
C GLY A 302 15.67 1.79 7.40
N PRO A 303 14.69 1.84 8.32
CA PRO A 303 14.09 3.08 8.81
C PRO A 303 15.09 4.06 9.43
N VAL A 304 15.08 5.31 8.98
CA VAL A 304 15.86 6.43 9.54
C VAL A 304 14.90 7.52 9.99
N TYR A 305 15.05 7.96 11.24
CA TYR A 305 14.24 9.04 11.81
C TYR A 305 15.16 10.10 12.42
N VAL A 306 14.93 11.35 12.08
CA VAL A 306 15.71 12.48 12.57
C VAL A 306 14.79 13.45 13.33
N THR A 307 15.07 13.64 14.61
CA THR A 307 14.46 14.69 15.43
C THR A 307 15.15 16.01 15.14
N GLY A 308 14.45 16.89 14.43
CA GLY A 308 14.92 18.19 13.99
C GLY A 308 15.18 18.26 12.49
N ARG A 309 15.35 19.50 12.02
CA ARG A 309 15.53 19.79 10.58
C ARG A 309 16.70 18.97 10.04
N THR A 310 16.43 18.25 8.96
CA THR A 310 17.39 17.36 8.32
C THR A 310 17.99 18.03 7.10
N ILE A 311 19.31 17.96 6.98
CA ILE A 311 20.06 18.52 5.85
C ILE A 311 20.88 17.39 5.23
N VAL A 312 20.68 17.13 3.94
CA VAL A 312 21.58 16.32 3.11
C VAL A 312 22.52 17.31 2.42
N PRO A 313 23.80 17.40 2.83
CA PRO A 313 24.71 18.42 2.32
C PRO A 313 25.01 18.26 0.83
N ALA A 314 25.57 19.33 0.25
CA ALA A 314 26.24 19.25 -1.03
C ALA A 314 27.31 18.14 -1.00
N ASP A 315 27.52 17.48 -2.15
CA ASP A 315 28.51 16.41 -2.35
C ASP A 315 28.26 15.11 -1.56
N VAL A 316 27.06 14.94 -0.99
CA VAL A 316 26.64 13.69 -0.36
C VAL A 316 25.66 12.95 -1.28
N LEU A 317 26.01 11.70 -1.61
CA LEU A 317 25.14 10.75 -2.30
C LEU A 317 24.53 9.79 -1.26
N LEU A 318 23.45 10.21 -0.62
CA LEU A 318 22.78 9.41 0.40
C LEU A 318 21.77 8.46 -0.23
N THR A 319 21.98 7.15 -0.04
CA THR A 319 20.95 6.15 -0.36
C THR A 319 20.42 5.52 0.93
N ILE A 320 19.09 5.43 1.08
CA ILE A 320 18.42 4.66 2.12
C ILE A 320 17.78 3.43 1.47
N ALA A 321 18.29 2.25 1.78
CA ALA A 321 17.77 0.99 1.25
C ALA A 321 16.82 0.33 2.25
N ASP A 322 15.73 -0.23 1.75
CA ASP A 322 14.72 -0.98 2.51
C ASP A 322 14.11 -0.18 3.68
N GLY A 323 13.96 1.13 3.49
CA GLY A 323 13.67 2.05 4.58
C GLY A 323 12.90 3.31 4.19
N PHE A 324 12.93 4.27 5.10
CA PHE A 324 12.36 5.60 4.90
C PHE A 324 13.27 6.64 5.55
N LEU A 325 13.15 7.90 5.11
CA LEU A 325 13.66 9.07 5.84
C LEU A 325 12.52 9.87 6.43
N ALA A 326 12.46 9.94 7.75
CA ALA A 326 11.54 10.84 8.45
C ALA A 326 12.31 11.95 9.16
N ALA A 327 11.88 13.21 8.98
CA ALA A 327 12.54 14.38 9.53
C ALA A 327 11.52 15.30 10.23
N GLU A 328 11.68 15.53 11.53
CA GLU A 328 10.88 16.51 12.26
C GLU A 328 11.33 17.94 11.91
N GLY A 329 10.44 18.80 11.42
CA GLY A 329 10.80 20.17 11.06
C GLY A 329 11.42 20.34 9.66
N GLY A 330 11.33 19.31 8.81
CA GLY A 330 11.58 19.40 7.38
C GLY A 330 12.90 18.77 6.92
N LEU A 331 13.01 18.62 5.60
CA LEU A 331 14.14 18.04 4.91
C LEU A 331 14.65 19.03 3.86
N THR A 332 15.95 19.28 3.86
CA THR A 332 16.63 20.07 2.83
C THR A 332 17.71 19.21 2.20
N VAL A 333 17.65 19.03 0.89
CA VAL A 333 18.78 18.50 0.09
C VAL A 333 19.46 19.72 -0.51
N GLU A 334 20.69 20.01 -0.08
CA GLU A 334 21.45 21.17 -0.53
C GLU A 334 21.83 21.05 -2.01
N ALA A 335 22.31 22.15 -2.60
CA ALA A 335 22.68 22.23 -4.00
C ALA A 335 23.68 21.12 -4.40
N GLY A 336 23.38 20.42 -5.51
CA GLY A 336 24.16 19.27 -5.98
C GLY A 336 24.06 17.99 -5.11
N GLY A 337 23.37 18.02 -3.98
CA GLY A 337 23.15 16.85 -3.13
C GLY A 337 22.24 15.82 -3.80
N ARG A 338 22.38 14.55 -3.41
CA ARG A 338 21.50 13.47 -3.88
C ARG A 338 20.96 12.64 -2.75
N LEU A 339 19.64 12.48 -2.73
CA LEU A 339 18.93 11.55 -1.86
C LEU A 339 18.25 10.47 -2.70
N THR A 340 18.41 9.22 -2.32
CA THR A 340 17.70 8.11 -2.94
C THR A 340 17.11 7.24 -1.84
N VAL A 341 15.81 6.97 -1.88
CA VAL A 341 15.13 6.03 -0.97
C VAL A 341 14.54 4.90 -1.79
N ARG A 342 14.94 3.66 -1.51
CA ARG A 342 14.50 2.46 -2.25
C ARG A 342 13.85 1.44 -1.33
N HIS A 343 12.87 0.72 -1.87
CA HIS A 343 12.13 -0.32 -1.17
C HIS A 343 12.31 -1.68 -1.84
N GLY A 344 12.97 -2.59 -1.15
CA GLY A 344 12.85 -4.02 -1.42
C GLY A 344 11.46 -4.55 -1.05
N LEU A 345 11.26 -5.86 -1.27
CA LEU A 345 9.96 -6.52 -1.13
C LEU A 345 9.29 -6.28 0.23
N ASN A 346 10.09 -6.25 1.31
CA ASN A 346 9.59 -6.09 2.68
C ASN A 346 9.31 -4.63 3.06
N ALA A 347 9.88 -3.67 2.32
CA ALA A 347 9.81 -2.25 2.61
C ALA A 347 8.73 -1.51 1.80
N ARG A 348 8.06 -2.15 0.83
CA ARG A 348 7.03 -1.54 -0.04
C ARG A 348 5.84 -0.91 0.71
N LEU A 349 5.65 -1.30 1.97
CA LEU A 349 4.61 -0.73 2.84
C LEU A 349 5.08 0.49 3.62
N LEU A 350 6.39 0.76 3.66
CA LEU A 350 6.98 1.93 4.30
C LEU A 350 6.79 3.17 3.41
N PRO A 351 6.66 4.36 4.00
CA PRO A 351 6.76 5.59 3.22
C PRO A 351 8.18 5.72 2.65
N GLY A 352 8.37 6.62 1.69
CA GLY A 352 9.70 6.95 1.20
C GLY A 352 10.32 8.07 2.02
N VAL A 353 9.75 9.27 1.91
CA VAL A 353 10.19 10.48 2.63
C VAL A 353 9.02 11.06 3.41
N VAL A 354 9.29 11.46 4.66
CA VAL A 354 8.28 12.03 5.56
C VAL A 354 8.84 13.27 6.23
N THR A 355 8.21 14.43 6.03
CA THR A 355 8.48 15.62 6.83
C THR A 355 7.43 15.71 7.94
N VAL A 356 7.85 15.53 9.18
CA VAL A 356 6.97 15.49 10.36
C VAL A 356 6.80 16.91 10.90
N GLY A 357 5.55 17.31 11.13
CA GLY A 357 5.19 18.63 11.67
C GLY A 357 4.41 19.48 10.67
N ALA A 358 3.47 20.28 11.18
CA ALA A 358 2.71 21.22 10.36
C ALA A 358 3.66 22.27 9.76
N GLY A 359 3.60 22.46 8.44
CA GLY A 359 4.45 23.40 7.72
C GLY A 359 5.87 22.91 7.44
N ALA A 360 6.25 21.69 7.86
CA ALA A 360 7.59 21.17 7.63
C ALA A 360 7.88 21.04 6.11
N PRO A 361 8.91 21.73 5.58
CA PRO A 361 9.16 21.77 4.14
C PRO A 361 10.04 20.61 3.67
N LEU A 362 9.86 20.20 2.42
CA LEU A 362 10.82 19.43 1.62
C LEU A 362 11.45 20.39 0.60
N ILE A 363 12.71 20.73 0.78
CA ILE A 363 13.45 21.64 -0.10
C ILE A 363 14.49 20.84 -0.88
N VAL A 364 14.45 20.93 -2.20
CA VAL A 364 15.45 20.35 -3.10
C VAL A 364 16.21 21.50 -3.75
N GLY A 365 17.47 21.64 -3.34
CA GLY A 365 18.37 22.71 -3.74
C GLY A 365 18.74 22.67 -5.23
N GLU A 366 19.44 23.71 -5.68
CA GLU A 366 19.82 23.85 -7.09
C GLU A 366 20.65 22.65 -7.59
N GLY A 367 20.25 22.08 -8.73
CA GLY A 367 20.90 20.89 -9.30
C GLY A 367 20.84 19.63 -8.42
N ALA A 368 20.13 19.66 -7.29
CA ALA A 368 20.00 18.53 -6.40
C ALA A 368 18.97 17.53 -6.92
N SER A 369 19.12 16.26 -6.54
CA SER A 369 18.23 15.19 -7.00
C SER A 369 17.70 14.34 -5.84
N VAL A 370 16.40 14.08 -5.87
CA VAL A 370 15.71 13.23 -4.91
C VAL A 370 14.94 12.16 -5.66
N ASP A 371 15.23 10.90 -5.38
CA ASP A 371 14.59 9.72 -5.99
C ASP A 371 13.96 8.88 -4.87
N VAL A 372 12.65 8.68 -4.91
CA VAL A 372 11.89 8.08 -3.81
C VAL A 372 10.98 6.99 -4.31
N GLU A 373 11.19 5.77 -3.83
CA GLU A 373 10.19 4.72 -3.88
C GLU A 373 9.26 4.85 -2.66
N GLY A 374 7.95 4.78 -2.90
CA GLY A 374 6.90 4.91 -1.89
C GLY A 374 6.33 6.32 -1.74
N VAL A 375 5.60 6.54 -0.64
CA VAL A 375 4.85 7.78 -0.41
C VAL A 375 5.78 8.88 0.11
N VAL A 376 5.67 10.07 -0.47
CA VAL A 376 6.24 11.31 0.07
C VAL A 376 5.16 12.04 0.85
N PHE A 377 5.32 12.13 2.17
CA PHE A 377 4.43 12.88 3.04
C PHE A 377 5.04 14.25 3.35
N ALA A 378 4.44 15.31 2.81
CA ALA A 378 4.91 16.69 2.97
C ALA A 378 4.06 17.44 4.01
N GLY A 379 4.76 18.12 4.92
CA GLY A 379 4.15 18.83 6.05
C GLY A 379 3.61 20.20 5.68
N GLY A 380 4.01 20.80 4.55
CA GLY A 380 3.46 22.06 4.05
C GLY A 380 4.00 22.58 2.72
N LEU A 381 5.30 22.43 2.43
CA LEU A 381 5.90 22.95 1.20
C LEU A 381 6.78 21.89 0.56
N VAL A 382 6.66 21.71 -0.75
CA VAL A 382 7.68 21.07 -1.59
C VAL A 382 8.28 22.17 -2.47
N ASP A 383 9.54 22.51 -2.27
CA ASP A 383 10.25 23.58 -2.99
C ASP A 383 11.40 22.99 -3.81
N LEU A 384 11.24 22.97 -5.13
CA LEU A 384 12.22 22.49 -6.10
C LEU A 384 12.88 23.69 -6.78
N ARG A 385 14.18 23.87 -6.51
CA ARG A 385 14.97 24.99 -7.05
C ARG A 385 15.50 24.69 -8.46
N GLU A 386 16.18 25.66 -9.05
CA GLU A 386 16.68 25.59 -10.43
C GLU A 386 17.47 24.31 -10.71
N ALA A 387 17.21 23.69 -11.87
CA ALA A 387 17.82 22.45 -12.34
C ALA A 387 17.69 21.25 -11.38
N SER A 388 16.85 21.34 -10.35
CA SER A 388 16.62 20.23 -9.42
C SER A 388 15.62 19.21 -9.96
N SER A 389 15.67 18.00 -9.43
CA SER A 389 14.77 16.93 -9.81
C SER A 389 14.23 16.16 -8.61
N LEU A 390 12.92 15.95 -8.56
CA LEU A 390 12.24 15.05 -7.62
C LEU A 390 11.51 13.97 -8.41
N HIS A 391 11.97 12.74 -8.30
CA HIS A 391 11.38 11.55 -8.91
C HIS A 391 10.75 10.68 -7.83
N ILE A 392 9.49 10.32 -8.00
CA ILE A 392 8.71 9.57 -7.01
C ILE A 392 8.05 8.39 -7.69
N GLN A 393 8.37 7.17 -7.27
CA GLN A 393 7.62 5.97 -7.61
C GLN A 393 6.62 5.66 -6.49
N GLY A 394 5.48 6.34 -6.51
CA GLY A 394 4.50 6.32 -5.43
C GLY A 394 3.54 7.50 -5.52
N ALA A 395 3.25 8.13 -4.39
CA ALA A 395 2.32 9.27 -4.31
C ALA A 395 2.88 10.37 -3.40
N VAL A 396 2.40 11.60 -3.59
CA VAL A 396 2.65 12.74 -2.71
C VAL A 396 1.38 13.05 -1.94
N ILE A 397 1.49 13.11 -0.62
CA ILE A 397 0.40 13.49 0.28
C ILE A 397 0.82 14.69 1.11
N ALA A 398 -0.03 15.71 1.15
CA ALA A 398 0.14 16.85 2.00
C ALA A 398 -1.02 17.00 2.99
N ALA A 399 -0.67 17.04 4.29
CA ALA A 399 -1.64 17.20 5.37
C ALA A 399 -1.85 18.66 5.81
N ALA A 400 -1.09 19.60 5.24
CA ALA A 400 -1.23 21.00 5.59
C ALA A 400 -2.55 21.60 5.07
N PRO A 401 -3.16 22.55 5.81
CA PRO A 401 -4.27 23.36 5.30
C PRO A 401 -3.91 24.14 4.02
N GLU A 402 -2.64 24.54 3.91
CA GLU A 402 -2.08 25.18 2.73
C GLU A 402 -0.84 24.40 2.32
N PHE A 403 -0.94 23.70 1.20
CA PHE A 403 0.17 22.99 0.61
C PHE A 403 0.60 23.66 -0.70
N SER A 404 1.88 24.01 -0.77
CA SER A 404 2.47 24.58 -1.96
C SER A 404 3.51 23.64 -2.53
N LEU A 405 3.48 23.49 -3.84
CA LEU A 405 4.47 22.80 -4.65
C LEU A 405 5.07 23.84 -5.58
N ARG A 406 6.29 24.27 -5.25
CA ARG A 406 7.05 25.26 -6.02
C ARG A 406 8.10 24.53 -6.84
N ALA A 407 8.15 24.82 -8.13
CA ALA A 407 9.15 24.27 -9.03
C ALA A 407 9.61 25.37 -10.00
N ASN A 408 10.85 25.82 -9.85
CA ASN A 408 11.42 26.85 -10.72
C ASN A 408 12.51 26.23 -11.58
N ASN A 409 12.30 26.13 -12.90
CA ASN A 409 13.19 25.43 -13.83
C ASN A 409 13.62 24.04 -13.31
N ALA A 410 12.65 23.32 -12.74
CA ALA A 410 12.85 22.07 -12.01
C ALA A 410 11.94 20.97 -12.55
N THR A 411 12.29 19.71 -12.28
CA THR A 411 11.50 18.54 -12.69
C THR A 411 10.87 17.85 -11.49
N LEU A 412 9.55 17.68 -11.51
CA LEU A 412 8.82 16.76 -10.64
C LEU A 412 8.23 15.64 -11.48
N SER A 413 8.60 14.40 -11.19
CA SER A 413 8.03 13.22 -11.84
C SER A 413 7.42 12.30 -10.80
N ILE A 414 6.13 12.00 -10.92
CA ILE A 414 5.44 11.03 -10.08
C ILE A 414 4.98 9.88 -10.97
N ARG A 415 5.61 8.73 -10.77
CA ARG A 415 5.22 7.44 -11.31
C ARG A 415 4.31 6.75 -10.29
N TYR A 416 3.01 6.98 -10.44
CA TYR A 416 2.02 6.49 -9.51
C TYR A 416 1.84 4.98 -9.62
N ASN A 417 2.03 4.29 -8.50
CA ASN A 417 1.76 2.87 -8.34
C ASN A 417 0.85 2.66 -7.12
N PRO A 418 -0.45 2.37 -7.31
CA PRO A 418 -1.40 2.18 -6.20
C PRO A 418 -1.09 0.96 -5.32
N ILE A 419 -0.24 0.04 -5.79
CA ILE A 419 0.13 -1.22 -5.11
C ILE A 419 1.35 -1.02 -4.18
N ALA A 420 2.01 0.14 -4.21
CA ALA A 420 3.06 0.51 -3.28
C ALA A 420 2.49 1.46 -2.20
N PRO A 421 1.67 0.97 -1.25
CA PRO A 421 0.79 1.82 -0.48
C PRO A 421 1.55 2.77 0.46
N GLY A 422 2.83 2.50 0.78
CA GLY A 422 3.63 3.36 1.65
C GLY A 422 2.94 3.81 2.94
N THR A 423 2.00 3.00 3.42
CA THR A 423 0.98 3.39 4.41
C THR A 423 1.49 3.28 5.85
N VAL A 424 2.69 2.76 6.09
CA VAL A 424 3.16 2.56 7.47
C VAL A 424 3.36 3.94 8.09
N GLY A 425 2.74 4.17 9.25
CA GLY A 425 2.73 5.47 9.87
C GLY A 425 1.70 6.43 9.28
N LEU A 426 0.87 6.01 8.32
CA LEU A 426 -0.28 6.78 7.85
C LEU A 426 -1.57 6.10 8.33
N LEU A 427 -2.25 6.73 9.29
CA LEU A 427 -3.49 6.23 9.86
C LEU A 427 -4.69 6.80 9.11
N ALA A 428 -5.56 5.92 8.60
CA ALA A 428 -6.84 6.30 8.00
C ALA A 428 -7.88 6.60 9.10
N ARG A 429 -8.01 7.87 9.49
CA ARG A 429 -9.14 8.31 10.33
C ARG A 429 -10.26 8.74 9.38
N GLY A 430 -11.38 8.02 9.40
CA GLY A 430 -12.56 8.17 8.53
C GLY A 430 -12.29 8.27 7.01
N GLY A 431 -13.27 8.78 6.26
CA GLY A 431 -13.21 8.96 4.81
C GLY A 431 -13.29 7.65 4.01
N ARG A 432 -13.16 7.76 2.68
CA ARG A 432 -13.01 6.59 1.81
C ARG A 432 -11.70 5.91 2.13
N ARG A 433 -11.69 4.58 2.05
CA ARG A 433 -10.55 3.75 2.43
C ARG A 433 -10.31 2.70 1.36
N ARG A 434 -9.07 2.27 1.26
CA ARG A 434 -8.70 1.08 0.51
C ARG A 434 -8.12 0.05 1.44
N ILE A 435 -8.42 -1.21 1.18
CA ILE A 435 -7.88 -2.30 1.97
C ILE A 435 -6.96 -3.14 1.10
N PHE A 436 -5.74 -3.29 1.59
CA PHE A 436 -4.72 -4.11 0.96
C PHE A 436 -4.56 -5.39 1.76
N SER A 437 -4.96 -6.52 1.18
CA SER A 437 -4.62 -7.84 1.72
C SER A 437 -3.12 -8.08 1.53
N LEU A 438 -2.41 -8.34 2.62
CA LEU A 438 -0.95 -8.53 2.62
C LEU A 438 -0.56 -10.00 2.54
N THR A 439 -1.29 -10.85 3.24
CA THR A 439 -1.00 -12.29 3.35
C THR A 439 -2.28 -13.07 3.52
N TRP A 440 -2.31 -14.27 2.96
CA TRP A 440 -3.42 -15.20 3.08
C TRP A 440 -2.87 -16.59 3.41
N HIS A 441 -3.35 -17.20 4.49
CA HIS A 441 -2.97 -18.57 4.85
C HIS A 441 -4.13 -19.32 5.50
N GLU A 442 -4.21 -20.60 5.20
CA GLU A 442 -5.15 -21.49 5.85
C GLU A 442 -4.75 -21.70 7.32
N VAL A 443 -5.74 -21.64 8.22
CA VAL A 443 -5.58 -22.00 9.63
C VAL A 443 -6.35 -23.29 9.93
N ARG A 444 -5.72 -24.17 10.69
CA ARG A 444 -6.24 -25.51 11.04
C ARG A 444 -6.93 -25.50 12.38
#